data_AF-A0A7K1A3C0-F1
#
_entry.id   AF-A0A7K1A3C0-F1
#
_cell.length_a   1.000
_cell.length_b   1.000
_cell.length_c   1.000
_cell.angle_alpha   90.00
_cell.angle_beta   90.00
_cell.angle_gamma   90.00
#
_symmetry.space_group_name_H-M   'P 1'
#
loop_
_entity.id
_entity.type
_entity.pdbx_description
1 polymer ?
#
loop_
_entity_poly.entity_id
_entity_poly.type
_entity_poly.pdbx_seq_one_letter_code
_entity_poly.pdbx_strand_id
1 'polypeptide(L)'
;MSESKPQAFKATERIEAPQTGPGRGPMGPGAMVAQKAMTFGPSAKRLAGRMRPDRAQAMLVVAITVVSVSLMSVGPRLLGHATDLVFRGLVGRSVPVGTPESELPDAVRGQGVVPGEGVDFDAVGHTLLLVLAVYAAASLLG
;
A
#
# COMPACT_ATOMS: atom_id res chain seq x y z
N MET A 1 47.03 -33.84 13.98
CA MET A 1 45.57 -33.87 13.75
C MET A 1 44.90 -34.40 15.01
N SER A 2 44.22 -33.53 15.78
CA SER A 2 43.08 -33.92 16.61
C SER A 2 42.34 -32.65 17.08
N GLU A 3 41.30 -32.36 16.31
CA GLU A 3 40.03 -31.67 16.58
C GLU A 3 39.93 -30.69 17.76
N SER A 4 39.94 -29.39 17.42
CA SER A 4 39.31 -28.35 18.23
C SER A 4 37.80 -28.40 18.00
N LYS A 5 37.05 -28.88 18.99
CA LYS A 5 35.59 -28.98 18.97
C LYS A 5 34.98 -27.56 18.92
N PRO A 6 34.07 -27.24 17.99
CA PRO A 6 33.49 -25.90 17.89
C PRO A 6 32.60 -25.63 19.12
N GLN A 7 32.87 -24.54 19.82
CA GLN A 7 32.01 -24.02 20.88
C GLN A 7 30.65 -23.64 20.29
N ALA A 8 29.64 -24.46 20.54
CA ALA A 8 28.25 -24.12 20.26
C ALA A 8 27.78 -23.08 21.29
N PHE A 9 27.72 -21.82 20.88
CA PHE A 9 27.08 -20.77 21.66
C PHE A 9 25.59 -21.09 21.80
N LYS A 10 25.16 -21.41 23.03
CA LYS A 10 23.75 -21.60 23.37
C LYS A 10 23.02 -20.27 23.26
N ALA A 11 21.91 -20.24 22.52
CA ALA A 11 21.03 -19.09 22.33
C ALA A 11 20.22 -18.73 23.59
N THR A 12 20.84 -18.66 24.77
CA THR A 12 20.14 -18.38 26.04
C THR A 12 21.05 -17.77 27.10
N GLU A 13 22.16 -17.15 26.72
CA GLU A 13 22.85 -16.23 27.64
C GLU A 13 22.06 -14.92 27.72
N ARG A 14 20.94 -15.04 28.42
CA ARG A 14 20.15 -13.96 28.98
C ARG A 14 21.13 -13.10 29.77
N ILE A 15 21.50 -11.95 29.21
CA ILE A 15 22.05 -10.87 30.00
C ILE A 15 20.88 -10.38 30.88
N GLU A 16 20.69 -11.03 32.03
CA GLU A 16 20.00 -10.41 33.15
C GLU A 16 20.87 -9.22 33.54
N ALA A 17 20.40 -8.01 33.22
CA ALA A 17 20.98 -6.82 33.83
C ALA A 17 20.97 -7.05 35.34
N PRO A 18 22.09 -6.82 36.05
CA PRO A 18 22.17 -7.11 37.46
C PRO A 18 21.05 -6.35 38.16
N GLN A 19 20.23 -7.07 38.92
CA GLN A 19 19.37 -6.48 39.93
C GLN A 19 20.27 -5.72 40.91
N THR A 20 20.55 -4.44 40.63
CA THR A 20 21.24 -3.56 41.57
C THR A 20 20.22 -2.53 42.02
N GLY A 21 20.04 -2.49 43.34
CA GLY A 21 19.01 -1.76 44.06
C GLY A 21 19.07 -0.23 43.94
N PRO A 22 18.33 0.48 44.79
CA PRO A 22 18.02 1.90 44.60
C PRO A 22 19.27 2.78 44.80
N GLY A 23 19.98 3.06 43.70
CA GLY A 23 21.20 3.88 43.68
C GLY A 23 20.97 5.21 42.95
N ARG A 24 20.94 6.30 43.72
CA ARG A 24 21.01 7.70 43.26
C ARG A 24 22.41 8.00 42.71
N GLY A 25 22.51 8.45 41.46
CA GLY A 25 23.73 9.01 40.88
C GLY A 25 23.44 10.29 40.07
N PRO A 26 24.44 11.16 39.79
CA PRO A 26 24.23 12.56 39.33
C PRO A 26 23.66 12.74 37.92
N MET A 27 23.38 11.66 37.19
CA MET A 27 22.62 11.68 35.95
C MET A 27 21.25 11.09 36.26
N GLY A 28 20.22 11.96 36.18
CA GLY A 28 18.93 11.78 36.80
C GLY A 28 18.18 10.47 36.51
N PRO A 29 17.19 10.13 37.36
CA PRO A 29 16.42 8.91 37.25
C PRO A 29 15.57 8.96 35.98
N GLY A 30 15.85 8.08 35.03
CA GLY A 30 14.94 7.85 33.90
C GLY A 30 15.46 8.16 32.51
N ALA A 31 16.78 8.07 32.27
CA ALA A 31 17.25 7.76 30.92
C ALA A 31 16.82 6.31 30.57
N MET A 32 15.52 6.14 30.30
CA MET A 32 14.91 4.93 29.77
C MET A 32 15.59 4.67 28.43
N VAL A 33 16.60 3.80 28.45
CA VAL A 33 17.15 3.22 27.23
C VAL A 33 15.96 2.66 26.46
N ALA A 34 15.70 3.20 25.26
CA ALA A 34 14.58 2.77 24.43
C ALA A 34 14.68 1.25 24.21
N GLN A 35 13.88 0.50 24.96
CA GLN A 35 13.90 -0.96 24.90
C GLN A 35 13.35 -1.38 23.54
N LYS A 36 14.19 -2.05 22.75
CA LYS A 36 13.81 -2.64 21.47
C LYS A 36 12.67 -3.61 21.72
N ALA A 37 11.55 -3.46 21.02
CA ALA A 37 10.40 -4.34 21.19
C ALA A 37 10.80 -5.79 20.81
N MET A 38 10.88 -6.65 21.83
CA MET A 38 11.36 -8.02 21.71
C MET A 38 10.32 -8.94 21.02
N THR A 39 9.02 -8.60 21.12
CA THR A 39 7.92 -9.31 20.44
C THR A 39 6.76 -8.36 20.11
N PHE A 40 6.55 -8.06 18.82
CA PHE A 40 5.53 -7.12 18.36
C PHE A 40 4.12 -7.73 18.31
N GLY A 41 3.97 -8.95 17.77
CA GLY A 41 2.67 -9.62 17.62
C GLY A 41 1.91 -9.87 18.93
N PRO A 42 2.53 -10.49 19.96
CA PRO A 42 1.89 -10.71 21.26
C PRO A 42 1.52 -9.40 21.96
N SER A 43 2.33 -8.36 21.79
CA SER A 43 2.08 -7.01 22.33
C SER A 43 0.90 -6.34 21.61
N ALA A 44 0.82 -6.45 20.29
CA ALA A 44 -0.31 -5.96 19.50
C ALA A 44 -1.62 -6.67 19.87
N LYS A 45 -1.59 -8.00 20.07
CA LYS A 45 -2.76 -8.77 20.53
C LYS A 45 -3.22 -8.34 21.92
N ARG A 46 -2.28 -8.07 22.85
CA ARG A 46 -2.60 -7.55 24.18
C ARG A 46 -3.18 -6.13 24.14
N LEU A 47 -2.68 -5.28 23.26
CA LEU A 47 -3.19 -3.93 23.05
C LEU A 47 -4.62 -3.95 22.48
N ALA A 48 -4.85 -4.73 21.42
CA ALA A 48 -6.18 -4.94 20.86
C ALA A 48 -7.15 -5.56 21.90
N GLY A 49 -6.66 -6.46 22.75
CA GLY A 49 -7.40 -7.00 23.88
C GLY A 49 -7.76 -5.95 24.95
N ARG A 50 -6.97 -4.88 25.10
CA ARG A 50 -7.22 -3.76 26.03
C ARG A 50 -8.26 -2.76 25.49
N MET A 51 -8.36 -2.64 24.17
CA MET A 51 -9.42 -1.90 23.46
C MET A 51 -10.74 -2.69 23.33
N ARG A 52 -10.87 -3.85 23.98
CA ARG A 52 -12.10 -4.68 23.95
C ARG A 52 -13.40 -3.95 24.32
N PRO A 53 -13.43 -2.95 25.21
CA PRO A 53 -14.67 -2.19 25.47
C PRO A 53 -15.13 -1.39 24.24
N ASP A 54 -14.20 -0.75 23.52
CA ASP A 54 -14.50 0.19 22.42
C ASP A 54 -14.23 -0.37 21.02
N ARG A 55 -14.13 -1.70 20.90
CA ARG A 55 -13.86 -2.42 19.64
C ARG A 55 -14.81 -2.07 18.51
N ALA A 56 -16.05 -1.70 18.81
CA ALA A 56 -17.02 -1.24 17.81
C ALA A 56 -16.59 0.09 17.18
N GLN A 57 -16.17 1.07 17.99
CA GLN A 57 -15.65 2.35 17.50
C GLN A 57 -14.33 2.16 16.74
N ALA A 58 -13.43 1.30 17.25
CA ALA A 58 -12.19 0.97 16.54
C ALA A 58 -12.45 0.33 15.17
N MET A 59 -13.38 -0.63 15.09
CA MET A 59 -13.78 -1.24 13.81
C MET A 59 -14.42 -0.24 12.86
N LEU A 60 -15.25 0.68 13.38
CA LEU A 60 -15.86 1.74 12.57
C LEU A 60 -14.79 2.64 11.94
N VAL A 61 -13.80 3.08 12.72
CA VAL A 61 -12.68 3.92 12.23
C VAL A 61 -11.88 3.16 11.18
N VAL A 62 -11.57 1.88 11.40
CA VAL A 62 -10.89 1.04 10.40
C VAL A 62 -11.71 0.93 9.13
N ALA A 63 -13.02 0.69 9.22
CA ALA A 63 -13.89 0.59 8.06
C ALA A 63 -13.93 1.91 7.27
N ILE A 64 -14.13 3.05 7.95
CA ILE A 64 -14.09 4.38 7.33
C ILE A 64 -12.74 4.64 6.65
N THR A 65 -11.63 4.25 7.31
CA THR A 65 -10.28 4.39 6.75
C THR A 65 -10.11 3.57 5.47
N VAL A 66 -10.57 2.32 5.48
CA VAL A 66 -10.53 1.45 4.30
C VAL A 66 -11.35 2.06 3.16
N VAL A 67 -12.56 2.56 3.45
CA VAL A 67 -13.41 3.21 2.45
C VAL A 67 -12.73 4.46 1.89
N SER A 68 -12.20 5.34 2.74
CA SER A 68 -11.50 6.56 2.34
C SER A 68 -10.29 6.25 1.43
N VAL A 69 -9.43 5.32 1.82
CA VAL A 69 -8.28 4.90 1.00
C VAL A 69 -8.74 4.24 -0.31
N SER A 70 -9.82 3.45 -0.27
CA SER A 70 -10.40 2.84 -1.48
C SER A 70 -10.88 3.91 -2.45
N LEU A 71 -11.63 4.91 -1.99
CA LEU A 71 -12.07 6.05 -2.80
C LEU A 71 -10.85 6.80 -3.39
N MET A 72 -9.79 6.99 -2.60
CA MET A 72 -8.56 7.63 -3.07
C MET A 72 -7.88 6.84 -4.19
N SER A 73 -7.97 5.50 -4.16
CA SER A 73 -7.40 4.63 -5.21
C SER A 73 -8.21 4.58 -6.50
N VAL A 74 -9.50 4.95 -6.47
CA VAL A 74 -10.38 4.96 -7.66
C VAL A 74 -9.92 6.03 -8.64
N GLY A 75 -9.51 7.21 -8.18
CA GLY A 75 -9.04 8.32 -9.02
C GLY A 75 -7.93 7.92 -10.00
N PRO A 76 -6.78 7.40 -9.51
CA PRO A 76 -5.69 6.93 -10.37
C PRO A 76 -6.12 5.83 -11.35
N ARG A 77 -7.02 4.93 -10.93
CA ARG A 77 -7.49 3.81 -11.75
C ARG A 77 -8.34 4.28 -12.93
N LEU A 78 -9.25 5.22 -12.69
CA LEU A 78 -10.07 5.81 -13.75
C LEU A 78 -9.23 6.70 -14.68
N LEU A 79 -8.27 7.46 -14.11
CA LEU A 79 -7.38 8.29 -14.93
C LEU A 79 -6.52 7.43 -15.86
N GLY A 80 -6.03 6.29 -15.37
CA GLY A 80 -5.35 5.29 -16.19
C GLY A 80 -6.23 4.78 -17.32
N HIS A 81 -7.50 4.46 -17.04
CA HIS A 81 -8.44 4.01 -18.06
C HIS A 81 -8.75 5.08 -19.12
N ALA A 82 -8.96 6.33 -18.70
CA ALA A 82 -9.14 7.45 -19.62
C ALA A 82 -7.90 7.66 -20.50
N THR A 83 -6.70 7.55 -19.91
CA THR A 83 -5.43 7.64 -20.64
C THR A 83 -5.30 6.51 -21.66
N ASP A 84 -5.68 5.28 -21.29
CA ASP A 84 -5.70 4.13 -22.19
C ASP A 84 -6.61 4.35 -23.41
N LEU A 85 -7.83 4.87 -23.20
CA LEU A 85 -8.77 5.17 -24.29
C LEU A 85 -8.20 6.20 -25.27
N VAL A 86 -7.61 7.28 -24.74
CA VAL A 86 -6.96 8.30 -25.56
C VAL A 86 -5.74 7.73 -26.30
N PHE A 87 -4.92 6.94 -25.61
CA PHE A 87 -3.72 6.34 -26.18
C PHE A 87 -4.06 5.38 -27.33
N ARG A 88 -5.04 4.48 -27.12
CA ARG A 88 -5.46 3.52 -28.15
C ARG A 88 -5.99 4.21 -29.38
N GLY A 89 -6.80 5.26 -29.23
CA GLY A 89 -7.33 6.02 -30.37
C GLY A 89 -6.29 6.90 -31.07
N LEU A 90 -5.30 7.44 -30.34
CA LEU A 90 -4.21 8.20 -30.96
C LEU A 90 -3.31 7.28 -31.79
N VAL A 91 -2.94 6.13 -31.25
CA VAL A 91 -2.13 5.14 -31.95
C VAL A 91 -2.94 4.54 -33.11
N GLY A 92 -4.20 4.16 -32.88
CA GLY A 92 -5.11 3.63 -33.90
C GLY A 92 -5.20 4.53 -35.13
N ARG A 93 -5.32 5.85 -34.93
CA ARG A 93 -5.33 6.84 -36.02
C ARG A 93 -4.02 6.92 -36.81
N SER A 94 -2.89 6.60 -36.19
CA SER A 94 -1.57 6.61 -36.84
C SER A 94 -1.25 5.31 -37.59
N VAL A 95 -2.01 4.24 -37.34
CA VAL A 95 -1.84 2.95 -38.01
C VAL A 95 -2.73 2.91 -39.26
N PRO A 96 -2.21 2.48 -40.42
CA PRO A 96 -3.00 2.32 -41.64
C PRO A 96 -4.21 1.41 -41.44
N VAL A 97 -5.34 1.79 -42.05
CA VAL A 97 -6.57 1.02 -41.96
C VAL A 97 -6.36 -0.37 -42.60
N GLY A 98 -6.73 -1.43 -41.89
CA GLY A 98 -6.57 -2.81 -42.37
C GLY A 98 -5.24 -3.48 -42.01
N THR A 99 -4.35 -2.83 -41.26
CA THR A 99 -3.16 -3.50 -40.70
C THR A 99 -3.59 -4.63 -39.75
N PRO A 100 -3.18 -5.89 -39.99
CA PRO A 100 -3.52 -6.99 -39.09
C PRO A 100 -2.81 -6.85 -37.73
N GLU A 101 -3.41 -7.38 -36.67
CA GLU A 101 -2.89 -7.25 -35.28
C GLU A 101 -1.46 -7.83 -35.13
N SER A 102 -1.09 -8.81 -35.96
CA SER A 102 0.25 -9.39 -36.00
C SER A 102 1.34 -8.41 -36.45
N GLU A 103 0.98 -7.40 -37.23
CA GLU A 103 1.92 -6.38 -37.73
C GLU A 103 2.01 -5.16 -36.81
N LEU A 104 1.17 -5.10 -35.77
CA LEU A 104 1.29 -4.06 -34.76
C LEU A 104 2.61 -4.20 -33.97
N PRO A 105 3.23 -3.08 -33.57
CA PRO A 105 4.40 -3.11 -32.70
C PRO A 105 4.12 -3.89 -31.42
N ASP A 106 5.11 -4.64 -30.92
CA ASP A 106 4.97 -5.47 -29.72
C ASP A 106 4.51 -4.66 -28.49
N ALA A 107 4.81 -3.36 -28.45
CA ALA A 107 4.42 -2.45 -27.38
C ALA A 107 2.90 -2.17 -27.31
N VAL A 108 2.17 -2.35 -28.41
CA VAL A 108 0.72 -2.04 -28.51
C VAL A 108 -0.12 -3.25 -28.90
N ARG A 109 0.52 -4.38 -29.26
CA ARG A 109 -0.16 -5.65 -29.52
C ARG A 109 -0.91 -6.13 -28.27
N GLY A 110 -2.17 -6.54 -28.44
CA GLY A 110 -3.03 -6.97 -27.33
C GLY A 110 -3.52 -5.83 -26.41
N GLN A 111 -3.20 -4.56 -26.71
CA GLN A 111 -3.73 -3.40 -25.97
C GLN A 111 -5.08 -2.90 -26.52
N GLY A 112 -5.68 -3.61 -27.48
CA GLY A 112 -6.97 -3.24 -28.07
C GLY A 112 -6.89 -1.99 -28.95
N VAL A 113 -5.78 -1.78 -29.65
CA VAL A 113 -5.63 -0.71 -30.65
C VAL A 113 -6.28 -1.15 -31.96
N VAL A 114 -7.22 -0.35 -32.47
CA VAL A 114 -7.91 -0.61 -33.74
C VAL A 114 -7.33 0.29 -34.84
N PRO A 115 -6.76 -0.27 -35.92
CA PRO A 115 -6.19 0.49 -37.01
C PRO A 115 -7.20 1.40 -37.73
N GLY A 116 -6.88 2.69 -37.85
CA GLY A 116 -7.74 3.69 -38.47
C GLY A 116 -8.85 4.25 -37.58
N GLU A 117 -9.01 3.75 -36.35
CA GLU A 117 -9.96 4.29 -35.39
C GLU A 117 -9.33 5.44 -34.57
N GLY A 118 -10.08 6.52 -34.38
CA GLY A 118 -9.66 7.68 -33.59
C GLY A 118 -9.94 7.53 -32.09
N VAL A 119 -9.72 8.60 -31.34
CA VAL A 119 -10.06 8.65 -29.91
C VAL A 119 -11.58 8.61 -29.74
N ASP A 120 -12.07 7.67 -28.94
CA ASP A 120 -13.45 7.64 -28.47
C ASP A 120 -13.66 8.69 -27.36
N PHE A 121 -14.08 9.88 -27.78
CA PHE A 121 -14.33 10.99 -26.86
C PHE A 121 -15.55 10.77 -25.96
N ASP A 122 -16.50 9.92 -26.35
CA ASP A 122 -17.69 9.64 -25.54
C ASP A 122 -17.31 8.76 -24.34
N ALA A 123 -16.52 7.70 -24.58
CA ALA A 123 -15.99 6.84 -23.53
C ALA A 123 -15.06 7.60 -22.57
N VAL A 124 -14.20 8.48 -23.11
CA VAL A 124 -13.33 9.36 -22.31
C VAL A 124 -14.18 10.32 -21.46
N GLY A 125 -15.20 10.93 -22.04
CA GLY A 125 -16.11 11.85 -21.35
C GLY A 125 -16.83 11.18 -20.17
N HIS A 126 -17.40 9.99 -20.38
CA HIS A 126 -18.03 9.21 -19.31
C HIS A 126 -17.05 8.88 -18.18
N THR A 127 -15.81 8.50 -18.51
CA THR A 127 -14.79 8.19 -17.51
C THR A 127 -14.43 9.42 -16.69
N LEU A 128 -14.22 10.57 -17.34
CA LEU A 128 -13.92 11.83 -16.67
C LEU A 128 -15.08 12.32 -15.79
N LEU A 129 -16.34 12.14 -16.22
CA LEU A 129 -17.52 12.42 -15.41
C LEU A 129 -17.56 11.53 -14.15
N LEU A 130 -17.20 10.26 -14.27
CA LEU A 130 -17.14 9.34 -13.13
C LEU A 130 -16.02 9.74 -12.15
N VAL A 131 -14.84 10.15 -12.67
CA VAL A 131 -13.75 10.71 -11.84
C VAL A 131 -14.26 11.94 -11.09
N LEU A 132 -14.90 12.87 -11.79
CA LEU A 132 -15.45 14.09 -11.21
C LEU A 132 -16.45 13.78 -10.09
N ALA A 133 -17.37 12.84 -10.34
CA ALA A 133 -18.37 12.42 -9.36
C ALA A 133 -17.73 11.80 -8.10
N VAL A 134 -16.72 10.95 -8.28
CA VAL A 134 -15.97 10.35 -7.17
C VAL A 134 -15.25 11.43 -6.35
N TYR A 135 -14.60 12.38 -7.02
CA TYR A 135 -13.90 13.47 -6.34
C TYR A 135 -14.86 14.40 -5.59
N ALA A 136 -16.02 14.70 -6.18
CA ALA A 136 -17.07 15.49 -5.54
C ALA A 136 -17.63 14.78 -4.29
N ALA A 137 -17.88 13.48 -4.37
CA ALA A 137 -18.31 12.68 -3.22
C ALA A 137 -17.25 12.61 -2.12
N ALA A 138 -15.98 12.40 -2.50
CA ALA A 138 -14.85 12.42 -1.57
C ALA A 138 -14.70 13.78 -0.88
N SER A 139 -14.88 14.90 -1.61
CA SER A 139 -14.83 16.25 -1.05
C SER A 139 -15.98 16.55 -0.09
N LEU A 140 -17.12 15.86 -0.20
CA LEU A 140 -18.26 16.01 0.72
C LEU A 140 -18.09 15.20 2.00
N LEU A 141 -17.33 14.09 1.92
CA LEU A 141 -17.08 13.14 3.00
C LEU A 141 -15.73 13.37 3.71
N GLY A 142 -14.87 14.19 3.11
CA GLY A 142 -13.52 14.53 3.58
C GLY A 142 -13.48 15.75 4.49
#